data_AF-A0A3M2H3G0-F1
#
_entry.id   AF-A0A3M2H3G0-F1
#
_cell.length_a   1.000
_cell.length_b   1.000
_cell.length_c   1.000
_cell.angle_alpha   90.00
_cell.angle_beta   90.00
_cell.angle_gamma   90.00
#
_symmetry.space_group_name_H-M   'P 1'
#
loop_
_entity.id
_entity.type
_entity.pdbx_description
1 polymer ?
#
loop_
_entity_poly.entity_id
_entity_poly.type
_entity_poly.pdbx_seq_one_letter_code
_entity_poly.pdbx_strand_id
1 'polypeptide(L)' 'ADEGPGFDWRRYVGESNQFYQGSTEAYGRGFLLIRHVIDEVYFNEAGNSITLIKSREPR' A
#
# COMPACT_ATOMS: atom_id res chain seq x y z
N ALA A 1 11.90 15.71 -2.06
CA ALA A 1 11.61 14.27 -1.92
C ALA A 1 11.91 13.91 -0.47
N ASP A 2 11.10 13.09 0.18
CA ASP A 2 11.38 12.67 1.56
C ASP A 2 12.72 11.93 1.60
N GLU A 3 13.64 12.35 2.48
CA GLU A 3 15.02 11.85 2.55
C GLU A 3 15.17 10.65 3.51
N GLY A 4 14.05 10.17 4.06
CA GLY A 4 14.03 9.02 4.96
C GLY A 4 14.36 7.68 4.28
N PRO A 5 14.62 6.62 5.07
CA PRO A 5 14.94 5.29 4.55
C PRO A 5 13.80 4.60 3.80
N GLY A 6 12.57 5.11 3.97
CA GLY A 6 11.36 4.62 3.33
C GLY A 6 10.81 3.30 3.82
N PHE A 7 9.61 3.01 3.35
CA PHE A 7 8.85 1.84 3.76
C PHE A 7 9.15 0.66 2.84
N ASP A 8 9.54 -0.49 3.42
CA ASP A 8 9.77 -1.73 2.66
C ASP A 8 8.44 -2.38 2.24
N TRP A 9 7.75 -1.73 1.30
CA TRP A 9 6.42 -2.09 0.82
C TRP A 9 6.37 -3.44 0.11
N ARG A 10 7.51 -3.91 -0.41
CA ARG A 10 7.63 -5.19 -1.14
C ARG A 10 7.32 -6.40 -0.27
N ARG A 11 7.41 -6.25 1.07
CA ARG A 11 6.99 -7.28 2.02
C ARG A 11 5.48 -7.36 2.19
N TYR A 12 4.74 -6.35 1.74
CA TYR A 12 3.33 -6.15 2.09
C TYR A 12 2.38 -6.07 0.90
N VAL A 13 2.88 -5.74 -0.30
CA VAL A 13 2.08 -5.62 -1.53
C VAL A 13 2.48 -6.73 -2.49
N GLY A 14 1.51 -7.50 -2.97
CA GLY A 14 1.71 -8.54 -3.98
C GLY A 14 1.73 -8.02 -5.41
N GLU A 15 1.91 -8.93 -6.36
CA GLU A 15 2.01 -8.62 -7.81
C GLU A 15 0.76 -7.93 -8.39
N SER A 16 -0.40 -8.06 -7.73
CA SER A 16 -1.65 -7.38 -8.11
C SER A 16 -1.76 -5.94 -7.62
N ASN A 17 -0.72 -5.36 -7.02
CA ASN A 17 -0.74 -4.04 -6.37
C ASN A 17 -1.77 -3.97 -5.23
N GLN A 18 -1.97 -5.09 -4.53
CA GLN A 18 -2.86 -5.22 -3.37
C GLN A 18 -2.10 -5.72 -2.14
N PHE A 19 -2.56 -5.30 -0.96
CA PHE A 19 -1.95 -5.71 0.32
C PHE A 19 -2.25 -7.18 0.68
N TYR A 20 -1.24 -7.90 1.19
CA TYR A 20 -1.40 -9.27 1.70
C TYR A 20 -2.36 -9.35 2.90
N GLN A 21 -3.06 -10.47 3.02
CA GLN A 21 -4.11 -10.66 4.01
C GLN A 21 -3.64 -10.74 5.48
N GLY A 22 -2.34 -10.96 5.73
CA GLY A 22 -1.78 -11.25 7.05
C GLY A 22 -0.83 -10.19 7.65
N SER A 23 -0.74 -8.99 7.08
CA SER A 23 0.18 -7.92 7.53
C SER A 23 -0.31 -7.12 8.76
N THR A 24 -0.97 -7.81 9.70
CA THR A 24 -1.68 -7.22 10.86
C THR A 24 -0.79 -6.78 12.03
N GLU A 25 0.54 -6.80 11.89
CA GLU A 25 1.41 -6.23 12.92
C GLU A 25 1.21 -4.71 13.02
N ALA A 26 1.35 -4.19 14.24
CA ALA A 26 0.74 -2.96 14.78
C ALA A 26 0.95 -1.64 14.00
N TYR A 27 1.78 -1.65 12.96
CA TYR A 27 2.15 -0.53 12.09
C TYR A 27 1.25 -0.44 10.82
N GLY A 28 0.24 -1.31 10.68
CA GLY A 28 -0.55 -1.48 9.46
C GLY A 28 -2.00 -0.98 9.45
N ARG A 29 -2.50 -0.29 10.49
CA ARG A 29 -3.93 0.12 10.54
C ARG A 29 -4.36 1.03 9.39
N GLY A 30 -3.50 1.94 8.96
CA GLY A 30 -3.75 2.75 7.75
C GLY A 30 -3.84 1.90 6.49
N PHE A 31 -2.99 0.87 6.39
CA PHE A 31 -3.02 -0.08 5.27
C PHE A 31 -4.24 -1.00 5.29
N LEU A 32 -4.79 -1.33 6.48
CA LEU A 32 -6.07 -2.04 6.57
C LEU A 32 -7.21 -1.22 5.97
N LEU A 33 -7.24 0.09 6.21
CA LEU A 33 -8.22 0.99 5.61
C LEU A 33 -8.01 1.11 4.10
N ILE A 34 -6.76 1.33 3.67
CA ILE A 34 -6.41 1.42 2.25
C ILE A 34 -6.83 0.14 1.54
N ARG A 35 -6.53 -1.04 2.06
CA ARG A 35 -6.92 -2.32 1.48
C ARG A 35 -8.44 -2.47 1.29
N HIS A 36 -9.25 -1.94 2.19
CA HIS A 36 -10.72 -2.06 2.10
C HIS A 36 -11.33 -1.06 1.12
N VAL A 37 -10.70 0.10 0.94
CA VAL A 37 -11.30 1.22 0.22
C VAL A 37 -10.67 1.46 -1.14
N ILE A 38 -9.38 1.14 -1.31
CA ILE A 38 -8.59 1.43 -2.51
C ILE A 38 -8.41 0.15 -3.33
N ASP A 39 -8.43 0.28 -4.64
CA ASP A 39 -8.37 -0.87 -5.55
C ASP A 39 -6.93 -1.22 -5.92
N GLU A 40 -6.08 -0.19 -6.11
CA GLU A 40 -4.67 -0.35 -6.47
C GLU A 40 -3.76 0.58 -5.66
N VAL A 41 -2.60 0.06 -5.26
CA VAL A 41 -1.62 0.78 -4.44
C VAL A 41 -0.24 0.66 -5.07
N TYR A 42 0.41 1.81 -5.26
CA TYR A 42 1.76 1.88 -5.80
C TYR A 42 2.66 2.65 -4.85
N PHE A 43 3.91 2.23 -4.77
CA PHE A 43 4.96 2.94 -4.05
C PHE A 43 6.07 3.30 -5.03
N ASN A 44 6.80 4.37 -4.76
CA ASN A 44 8.06 4.59 -5.45
C ASN A 44 9.12 3.56 -4.98
N GLU A 45 10.26 3.52 -5.66
CA GLU A 45 11.31 2.53 -5.41
C GLU A 45 11.77 2.50 -3.95
N ALA A 46 11.96 3.68 -3.36
CA ALA A 46 12.38 3.88 -1.98
C ALA A 46 11.26 3.66 -0.94
N GLY A 47 9.99 3.67 -1.33
CA GLY A 47 8.86 3.58 -0.39
C GLY A 47 8.57 4.85 0.41
N ASN A 48 9.04 6.01 -0.06
CA ASN A 48 8.79 7.34 0.53
C ASN A 48 7.58 8.06 -0.09
N SER A 49 6.99 7.49 -1.13
CA SER A 49 5.79 8.02 -1.78
C SER A 49 4.82 6.88 -2.04
N ILE A 50 3.53 7.15 -1.81
CA ILE A 50 2.44 6.23 -2.03
C ILE A 50 1.40 6.88 -2.96
N THR A 51 0.95 6.11 -3.94
CA THR A 51 -0.14 6.47 -4.86
C THR A 51 -1.29 5.50 -4.65
N LEU A 52 -2.50 6.04 -4.47
CA LEU A 52 -3.72 5.28 -4.22
C LEU A 52 -4.70 5.49 -5.38
N ILE A 53 -5.19 4.41 -5.98
CA ILE A 53 -6.17 4.47 -7.07
C ILE A 53 -7.49 3.84 -6.62
N LYS A 54 -8.57 4.63 -6.72
CA LYS A 54 -9.94 4.17 -6.51
C LYS A 54 -10.77 4.40 -7.78
N SER A 55 -11.29 3.32 -8.32
CA SER A 55 -12.23 3.31 -9.44
C SER A 55 -13.61 3.74 -8.97
N ARG A 56 -14.33 4.46 -9.83
CA ARG A 56 -15.73 4.85 -9.56
C ARG A 56 -16.68 3.65 -9.57
N GLU A 57 -16.34 2.62 -10.34
CA GLU A 57 -17.11 1.39 -10.45
C GLU A 57 -16.29 0.24 -9.83
N PRO A 58 -16.93 -0.65 -9.04
CA PRO A 58 -16.25 -1.85 -8.55
C PRO A 58 -15.95 -2.81 -9.71
N ARG A 59 -14.73 -3.34 -9.75
CA ARG A 59 -14.37 -4.49 -10.62
C ARG A 59 -14.94 -5.79 -10.07
#